data_AF-A0A838D1S3-F1
#
_entry.id   AF-A0A838D1S3-F1
#
_cell.length_a   1.000
_cell.length_b   1.000
_cell.length_c   1.000
_cell.angle_alpha   90.00
_cell.angle_beta   90.00
_cell.angle_gamma   90.00
#
_symmetry.space_group_name_H-M   'P 1'
#
loop_
_entity.id
_entity.type
_entity.pdbx_description
1 polymer ?
#
loop_
_entity_poly.entity_id
_entity_poly.type
_entity_poly.pdbx_seq_one_letter_code
_entity_poly.pdbx_strand_id
1 'polypeptide(L)'
;MGEGLVVDEGVLQRLAYVLAATGAPHSPEVERPEVLPRVDGVIALDLPLDLAVSRVRERALARSWEFQSTEVMPAMATAVAHIAQVLGDNGVPMLTVDASKEVADERQRVRAFLAELART
;
A
#
# COMPACT_ATOMS: atom_id res chain seq x y z
N MET A 1 -12.57 -23.86 5.76
CA MET A 1 -11.75 -22.78 6.35
C MET A 1 -10.94 -22.21 5.20
N GLY A 2 -11.35 -21.06 4.66
CA GLY A 2 -10.67 -20.45 3.52
C GLY A 2 -9.37 -19.82 4.01
N GLU A 3 -8.25 -20.20 3.39
CA GLU A 3 -6.96 -19.55 3.63
C GLU A 3 -7.04 -18.15 3.01
N GLY A 4 -7.16 -17.11 3.85
CA GLY A 4 -7.03 -15.74 3.40
C GLY A 4 -5.63 -15.50 2.87
N LEU A 5 -5.50 -15.15 1.59
CA LEU A 5 -4.22 -14.83 0.97
C LEU A 5 -3.86 -13.38 1.32
N VAL A 6 -2.81 -13.19 2.11
CA VAL A 6 -2.19 -11.87 2.30
C VAL A 6 -1.16 -11.67 1.18
N VAL A 7 -1.44 -10.74 0.27
CA VAL A 7 -0.51 -10.41 -0.82
C VAL A 7 0.43 -9.30 -0.33
N ASP A 8 1.58 -9.70 0.22
CA ASP A 8 2.53 -8.84 0.96
C ASP A 8 3.33 -7.83 0.10
N GLU A 9 3.13 -7.83 -1.22
CA GLU A 9 3.71 -6.83 -2.15
C GLU A 9 2.72 -6.53 -3.28
N GLY A 10 1.46 -6.33 -2.86
CA GLY A 10 0.26 -6.33 -3.69
C GLY A 10 0.36 -5.51 -4.97
N VAL A 11 -0.33 -5.97 -6.00
CA VAL A 11 -0.58 -5.32 -7.29
C VAL A 11 -0.74 -3.79 -7.19
N LEU A 12 -1.34 -3.30 -6.11
CA LEU A 12 -1.51 -1.88 -5.80
C LEU A 12 -0.18 -1.11 -5.66
N GLN A 13 0.84 -1.66 -5.01
CA GLN A 13 2.14 -0.98 -4.85
C GLN A 13 2.88 -0.89 -6.19
N ARG A 14 2.80 -1.93 -7.03
CA ARG A 14 3.36 -1.89 -8.39
C ARG A 14 2.60 -0.91 -9.28
N LEU A 15 1.27 -0.88 -9.18
CA LEU A 15 0.46 0.13 -9.86
C LEU A 15 0.89 1.55 -9.45
N ALA A 16 1.04 1.80 -8.15
CA ALA A 16 1.53 3.09 -7.65
C ALA A 16 2.91 3.45 -8.20
N TYR A 17 3.83 2.48 -8.29
CA TYR A 17 5.13 2.68 -8.94
C TYR A 17 4.99 3.05 -10.42
N VAL A 18 4.17 2.34 -11.19
CA VAL A 18 3.95 2.63 -12.62
C VAL A 18 3.37 4.03 -12.82
N LEU A 19 2.39 4.42 -12.01
CA LEU A 19 1.79 5.76 -12.05
C LEU A 19 2.83 6.84 -11.71
N ALA A 20 3.68 6.58 -10.73
CA ALA A 20 4.77 7.49 -10.36
C ALA A 20 5.81 7.62 -11.47
N ALA A 21 6.28 6.49 -12.02
CA ALA A 21 7.29 6.44 -13.06
C ALA A 21 6.82 7.05 -14.39
N THR A 22 5.51 7.04 -14.65
CA THR A 22 4.91 7.66 -15.85
C THR A 22 4.47 9.12 -15.64
N GLY A 23 4.67 9.68 -14.44
CA GLY A 23 4.30 11.05 -14.12
C GLY A 23 2.78 11.27 -13.98
N ALA A 24 2.01 10.21 -13.74
CA ALA A 24 0.56 10.23 -13.62
C ALA A 24 0.06 9.73 -12.24
N PRO A 25 0.52 10.31 -11.11
CA PRO A 25 0.15 9.83 -9.77
C PRO A 25 -1.36 9.96 -9.47
N HIS A 26 -2.07 10.83 -10.19
CA HIS A 26 -3.52 11.04 -10.12
C HIS A 26 -4.24 10.56 -11.38
N SER A 27 -3.80 9.45 -11.98
CA SER A 27 -4.44 8.96 -13.20
C SER A 27 -5.94 8.69 -12.97
N PRO A 28 -6.85 9.27 -13.77
CA PRO A 28 -8.29 9.05 -13.62
C PRO A 28 -8.71 7.62 -13.98
N GLU A 29 -7.84 6.86 -14.66
CA GLU A 29 -8.06 5.43 -14.91
C GLU A 29 -8.17 4.63 -13.60
N VAL A 30 -7.52 5.10 -12.53
CA VAL A 30 -7.57 4.46 -11.20
C VAL A 30 -8.95 4.62 -10.55
N GLU A 31 -9.70 5.67 -10.90
CA GLU A 31 -11.05 5.91 -10.37
C GLU A 31 -12.07 4.88 -10.89
N ARG A 32 -11.71 4.11 -11.91
CA ARG A 32 -12.53 3.04 -12.46
C ARG A 32 -12.37 1.75 -11.66
N PRO A 33 -13.42 1.23 -11.00
CA PRO A 33 -13.32 0.05 -10.15
C PRO A 33 -12.79 -1.20 -10.87
N GLU A 34 -12.98 -1.30 -12.18
CA GLU A 34 -12.50 -2.42 -13.00
C GLU A 34 -10.98 -2.42 -13.25
N VAL A 35 -10.30 -1.29 -13.05
CA VAL A 35 -8.84 -1.15 -13.22
C VAL A 35 -8.09 -1.57 -11.95
N LEU A 36 -8.75 -1.43 -10.79
CA LEU A 36 -8.18 -1.81 -9.51
C LEU A 36 -8.36 -3.31 -9.24
N PRO A 37 -7.38 -3.98 -8.62
CA PRO A 37 -7.55 -5.34 -8.17
C PRO A 37 -8.68 -5.39 -7.13
N ARG A 38 -9.53 -6.42 -7.23
CA ARG A 38 -10.53 -6.69 -6.19
C ARG A 38 -9.82 -7.07 -4.90
N VAL A 39 -10.12 -6.34 -3.83
CA VAL A 39 -9.57 -6.53 -2.50
C VAL A 39 -10.69 -6.45 -1.47
N ASP A 40 -10.65 -7.34 -0.48
CA ASP A 40 -11.64 -7.35 0.61
C ASP A 40 -11.32 -6.32 1.69
N GLY A 41 -10.08 -5.83 1.71
CA GLY A 41 -9.64 -4.73 2.55
C GLY A 41 -8.19 -4.35 2.29
N VAL A 42 -7.77 -3.20 2.81
CA VAL A 42 -6.42 -2.66 2.63
C VAL A 42 -5.82 -2.27 3.96
N ILE A 43 -4.55 -2.62 4.14
CA ILE A 43 -3.73 -2.13 5.26
C ILE A 43 -2.77 -1.09 4.68
N ALA A 44 -3.02 0.18 4.98
CA ALA A 44 -2.16 1.29 4.59
C ALA A 44 -1.07 1.49 5.66
N LEU A 45 0.19 1.31 5.27
CA LEU A 45 1.33 1.61 6.13
C LEU A 45 1.66 3.10 6.00
N ASP A 46 1.29 3.88 7.01
CA ASP A 46 1.68 5.28 7.10
C ASP A 46 3.12 5.37 7.59
N LEU A 47 3.99 5.93 6.75
CA LEU A 47 5.40 6.08 7.04
C LEU A 47 5.89 7.40 6.45
N PRO A 48 6.50 8.29 7.26
CA PRO A 48 7.17 9.48 6.76
C PRO A 48 8.12 9.15 5.61
N LEU A 49 8.09 9.95 4.54
CA LEU A 49 8.81 9.67 3.30
C LEU A 49 10.33 9.54 3.52
N ASP A 50 10.90 10.33 4.42
CA ASP A 50 12.30 10.26 4.83
C ASP A 50 12.64 8.91 5.49
N LEU A 51 11.79 8.42 6.38
CA LEU A 51 11.93 7.09 6.99
C LEU A 51 11.72 5.98 5.96
N ALA A 52 10.78 6.15 5.02
CA ALA A 52 10.57 5.21 3.93
C ALA A 52 11.83 5.10 3.05
N VAL A 53 12.42 6.24 2.67
CA VAL A 53 13.67 6.30 1.91
C VAL A 53 14.82 5.66 2.68
N SER A 54 14.95 5.92 3.99
CA SER A 54 15.99 5.30 4.82
C SER A 54 15.85 3.79 4.87
N ARG A 55 14.64 3.29 5.16
CA ARG A 55 14.36 1.84 5.21
C ARG A 55 14.57 1.15 3.88
N VAL A 56 14.23 1.81 2.78
CA VAL A 56 14.55 1.34 1.44
C VAL A 56 16.06 1.22 1.28
N ARG A 57 16.84 2.28 1.56
CA ARG A 57 18.31 2.24 1.42
C ARG A 57 18.97 1.17 2.31
N GLU A 58 18.49 0.99 3.54
CA GLU A 58 19.01 0.01 4.49
C GLU A 58 18.65 -1.43 4.13
N ARG A 59 17.46 -1.68 3.58
CA ARG A 59 16.93 -3.03 3.27
C ARG A 59 17.03 -3.43 1.79
N ALA A 60 17.33 -2.50 0.88
CA ALA A 60 17.37 -2.73 -0.56
C ALA A 60 18.57 -3.56 -1.05
N LEU A 61 19.44 -4.02 -0.14
CA LEU A 61 20.52 -4.95 -0.47
C LEU A 61 20.04 -6.30 -1.05
N ALA A 62 18.73 -6.58 -1.09
CA ALA A 62 18.18 -7.83 -1.64
C ALA A 62 16.90 -7.70 -2.52
N ARG A 63 16.46 -6.50 -2.94
CA ARG A 63 15.19 -6.30 -3.69
C ARG A 63 15.36 -5.66 -5.07
N SER A 64 14.32 -5.76 -5.91
CA SER A 64 14.28 -5.28 -7.30
C SER A 64 14.69 -3.80 -7.42
N TRP A 65 15.34 -3.44 -8.53
CA TRP A 65 15.83 -2.09 -8.84
C TRP A 65 14.76 -1.00 -8.79
N GLU A 66 13.50 -1.37 -9.00
CA GLU A 66 12.31 -0.48 -8.99
C GLU A 66 12.15 0.20 -7.62
N PHE A 67 12.56 -0.48 -6.54
CA PHE A 67 12.46 0.03 -5.18
C PHE A 67 13.70 0.81 -4.73
N GLN A 68 14.78 0.87 -5.52
CA GLN A 68 15.98 1.66 -5.20
C GLN A 68 15.88 3.10 -5.71
N SER A 69 14.89 3.38 -6.56
CA SER A 69 14.69 4.69 -7.18
C SER A 69 14.04 5.67 -6.21
N THR A 70 14.84 6.27 -5.32
CA THR A 70 14.33 7.24 -4.33
C THR A 70 13.70 8.48 -4.97
N GLU A 71 14.02 8.77 -6.24
CA GLU A 71 13.47 9.86 -7.03
C GLU A 71 11.97 9.70 -7.32
N VAL A 72 11.47 8.47 -7.49
CA VAL A 72 10.04 8.23 -7.75
C VAL A 72 9.20 8.14 -6.48
N MET A 73 9.84 8.03 -5.30
CA MET A 73 9.14 7.81 -4.03
C MET A 73 8.13 8.91 -3.66
N PRO A 74 8.37 10.22 -3.88
CA PRO A 74 7.36 11.25 -3.61
C PRO A 74 6.10 11.09 -4.49
N ALA A 75 6.29 10.83 -5.79
CA ALA A 75 5.20 10.60 -6.73
C ALA A 75 4.47 9.27 -6.42
N MET A 76 5.21 8.25 -5.98
CA MET A 76 4.66 6.98 -5.56
C MET A 76 3.82 7.12 -4.27
N ALA A 77 4.28 7.90 -3.29
CA ALA A 77 3.49 8.20 -2.09
C ALA A 77 2.17 8.89 -2.45
N THR A 78 2.21 9.82 -3.41
CA THR A 78 1.01 10.48 -3.95
C THR A 78 0.07 9.48 -4.62
N ALA A 79 0.61 8.57 -5.45
CA ALA A 79 -0.17 7.53 -6.11
C ALA A 79 -0.79 6.54 -5.11
N VAL A 80 -0.06 6.14 -4.06
CA VAL A 80 -0.58 5.29 -2.98
C VAL A 80 -1.73 5.97 -2.25
N ALA A 81 -1.59 7.24 -1.90
CA ALA A 81 -2.65 8.00 -1.23
C ALA A 81 -3.91 8.11 -2.12
N HIS A 82 -3.72 8.36 -3.42
CA HIS A 82 -4.82 8.41 -4.38
C HIS A 82 -5.55 7.06 -4.51
N ILE A 83 -4.81 5.96 -4.68
CA ILE A 83 -5.38 4.61 -4.76
C ILE A 83 -6.14 4.27 -3.48
N ALA A 84 -5.57 4.56 -2.31
CA ALA A 84 -6.21 4.31 -1.02
C ALA A 84 -7.51 5.11 -0.85
N GLN A 85 -7.52 6.37 -1.28
CA GLN A 85 -8.73 7.21 -1.28
C GLN A 85 -9.83 6.60 -2.17
N VAL A 86 -9.49 6.25 -3.41
CA VAL A 86 -10.45 5.63 -4.34
C VAL A 86 -11.03 4.34 -3.78
N LEU A 87 -10.20 3.46 -3.21
CA LEU A 87 -10.68 2.21 -2.60
C LEU A 87 -11.62 2.49 -1.42
N GLY A 88 -11.27 3.45 -0.55
CA GLY A 88 -12.12 3.88 0.56
C GLY A 88 -13.47 4.44 0.11
N ASP A 89 -13.48 5.29 -0.93
CA ASP A 89 -14.70 5.86 -1.51
C ASP A 89 -15.61 4.80 -2.14
N ASN A 90 -15.03 3.67 -2.58
CA ASN A 90 -15.76 2.51 -3.08
C ASN A 90 -16.16 1.51 -1.98
N GLY A 91 -16.00 1.87 -0.70
CA GLY A 91 -16.45 1.08 0.44
C GLY A 91 -15.52 -0.07 0.81
N VAL A 92 -14.30 -0.11 0.29
CA VAL A 92 -13.29 -1.09 0.73
C VAL A 92 -12.84 -0.74 2.15
N PRO A 93 -12.93 -1.67 3.12
CA PRO A 93 -12.43 -1.44 4.46
C PRO A 93 -10.94 -1.11 4.48
N MET A 94 -10.57 -0.09 5.26
CA MET A 94 -9.20 0.41 5.37
C MET A 94 -8.71 0.35 6.83
N LEU A 95 -7.49 -0.13 7.03
CA LEU A 95 -6.75 0.03 8.28
C LEU A 95 -5.47 0.83 8.01
N THR A 96 -5.34 1.99 8.64
CA THR A 96 -4.07 2.73 8.66
C THR A 96 -3.24 2.32 9.87
N VAL A 97 -2.02 1.90 9.60
CA VAL A 97 -1.01 1.46 10.56
C VAL A 97 0.12 2.47 10.54
N ASP A 98 0.47 3.01 11.70
CA ASP A 98 1.65 3.87 11.84
C ASP A 98 2.91 3.00 11.81
N ALA A 99 3.50 2.90 10.62
CA ALA A 99 4.69 2.10 10.39
C ALA A 99 5.96 2.75 10.92
N SER A 100 5.89 3.97 11.49
CA SER A 100 7.01 4.58 12.20
C SER A 100 7.25 3.97 13.59
N LYS A 101 6.21 3.33 14.16
CA LYS A 101 6.23 2.66 15.47
C LYS A 101 6.79 1.24 15.43
N GLU A 102 7.00 0.66 16.60
CA GLU A 102 7.40 -0.75 16.70
C GLU A 102 6.28 -1.67 16.18
N VAL A 103 6.68 -2.71 15.43
CA VAL A 103 5.76 -3.68 14.82
C VAL A 103 4.85 -4.35 15.85
N ALA A 104 5.33 -4.52 17.09
CA ALA A 104 4.57 -5.15 18.16
C ALA A 104 3.26 -4.39 18.48
N ASP A 105 3.29 -3.06 18.41
CA ASP A 105 2.18 -2.20 18.81
C ASP A 105 1.01 -2.28 17.82
N GLU A 106 1.32 -2.48 16.53
CA GLU A 106 0.34 -2.47 15.45
C GLU A 106 -0.16 -3.87 15.07
N ARG A 107 0.56 -4.92 15.48
CA ARG A 107 0.24 -6.30 15.13
C ARG A 107 -1.13 -6.74 15.63
N GLN A 108 -1.56 -6.29 16.80
CA GLN A 108 -2.87 -6.63 17.34
C GLN A 108 -4.00 -6.00 16.52
N ARG A 109 -3.82 -4.74 16.08
CA ARG A 109 -4.80 -4.02 15.24
C ARG A 109 -4.94 -4.69 13.87
N VAL A 110 -3.82 -5.03 13.24
CA VAL A 110 -3.79 -5.77 11.97
C VAL A 110 -4.51 -7.11 12.09
N ARG A 111 -4.25 -7.89 13.15
CA ARG A 111 -4.93 -9.18 13.37
C ARG A 111 -6.43 -9.01 13.57
N ALA A 112 -6.85 -8.02 14.33
CA ALA A 112 -8.27 -7.75 14.56
C ALA A 112 -8.98 -7.38 13.24
N PHE A 113 -8.36 -6.52 12.43
CA PHE A 113 -8.87 -6.13 11.12
C PHE A 113 -8.98 -7.33 10.16
N LEU A 114 -7.93 -8.14 10.03
CA LEU A 114 -7.96 -9.35 9.19
C LEU A 114 -9.03 -10.36 9.67
N ALA A 115 -9.23 -10.49 10.98
CA ALA A 115 -10.28 -11.35 11.54
C ALA A 115 -11.69 -10.81 11.25
N GLU A 116 -11.85 -9.49 11.12
CA GLU A 116 -13.11 -8.88 10.71
C GLU A 116 -13.42 -9.13 9.24
N LEU A 117 -12.44 -8.94 8.36
CA LEU A 117 -12.56 -9.24 6.93
C LEU A 117 -12.87 -10.70 6.65
N ALA A 118 -12.34 -11.63 7.46
CA ALA A 118 -12.62 -13.06 7.29
C ALA A 118 -14.06 -13.47 7.67
N ARG A 119 -14.87 -12.57 8.25
CA ARG A 119 -16.27 -12.82 8.62
C ARG A 119 -17.29 -12.29 7.62
N THR A 120 -16.87 -11.40 6.71
CA THR A 120 -17.67 -10.87 5.60
C THR A 120 -17.58 -11.79 4.38
#